data_AF-A0A7X5N256-F1
#
_entry.id   AF-A0A7X5N256-F1
#
_cell.length_a   1.000
_cell.length_b   1.000
_cell.length_c   1.000
_cell.angle_alpha   90.00
_cell.angle_beta   90.00
_cell.angle_gamma   90.00
#
_symmetry.space_group_name_H-M   'P 1'
#
loop_
_entity.id
_entity.type
_entity.pdbx_description
1 polymer ?
#
loop_
_entity_poly.entity_id
_entity_poly.type
_entity_poly.pdbx_seq_one_letter_code
_entity_poly.pdbx_strand_id
1 'polypeptide(L)'
;RWLHLTDALGLERTLVESGRALLPGTRFAVQAYLQFVREKSLLEAIASSLTELFAPNIIGRRVAGMLKHYDFVSPEALAYFEHRLTEAPRDSDFALDYVKQHADTVEKQALVKAALHFKCSVLWAQLDALHLAYVAPGIVWPDAFVPDRDAGRAAA
;
A
#
# COMPACT_ATOMS: atom_id res chain seq x y z
N ARG A 1 2.91 -1.14 -13.90
CA ARG A 1 1.45 -1.09 -13.60
C ARG A 1 1.12 0.13 -12.72
N TRP A 2 1.70 0.31 -11.53
CA TRP A 2 1.52 1.54 -10.72
C TRP A 2 1.93 2.85 -11.44
N LEU A 3 2.99 2.83 -12.26
CA LEU A 3 3.42 4.01 -13.02
C LEU A 3 2.34 4.54 -13.98
N HIS A 4 1.50 3.67 -14.53
CA HIS A 4 0.42 4.10 -15.43
C HIS A 4 -0.62 4.96 -14.71
N LEU A 5 -0.98 4.58 -13.47
CA LEU A 5 -1.85 5.37 -12.62
C LEU A 5 -1.23 6.75 -12.35
N THR A 6 0.07 6.81 -12.04
CA THR A 6 0.73 8.08 -11.76
C THR A 6 0.84 8.97 -13.00
N ASP A 7 1.08 8.40 -14.18
CA ASP A 7 1.08 9.15 -15.44
C ASP A 7 -0.32 9.72 -15.73
N ALA A 8 -1.37 8.91 -15.52
CA ALA A 8 -2.75 9.34 -15.74
C ALA A 8 -3.20 10.46 -14.78
N LEU A 9 -2.56 10.55 -13.61
CA LEU A 9 -2.74 11.63 -12.63
C LEU A 9 -1.80 12.84 -12.88
N GLY A 10 -1.05 12.86 -13.98
CA GLY A 10 -0.17 13.97 -14.35
C GLY A 10 1.12 14.06 -13.54
N LEU A 11 1.51 13.01 -12.83
CA LEU A 11 2.77 12.98 -12.09
C LEU A 11 3.93 12.70 -13.04
N GLU A 12 5.01 13.47 -12.88
CA GLU A 12 6.23 13.28 -13.65
C GLU A 12 6.86 11.92 -13.30
N ARG A 13 7.08 11.07 -14.31
CA ARG A 13 7.47 9.68 -14.10
C ARG A 13 8.82 9.56 -13.40
N THR A 14 9.82 10.39 -13.76
CA THR A 14 11.14 10.32 -13.13
C THR A 14 11.10 10.69 -11.65
N LEU A 15 10.21 11.60 -11.24
CA LEU A 15 9.96 11.94 -9.85
C LEU A 15 9.40 10.73 -9.10
N VAL A 16 8.39 10.05 -9.65
CA VAL A 16 7.78 8.85 -9.06
C VAL A 16 8.81 7.73 -8.91
N GLU A 17 9.56 7.43 -9.98
CA GLU A 17 10.59 6.38 -9.99
C GLU A 17 11.73 6.67 -9.02
N SER A 18 12.12 7.93 -8.85
CA SER A 18 13.18 8.30 -7.91
C SER A 18 12.79 8.05 -6.45
N GLY A 19 11.49 8.08 -6.12
CA GLY A 19 10.98 8.02 -4.76
C GLY A 19 11.48 9.14 -3.84
N ARG A 20 12.13 10.19 -4.36
CA ARG A 20 12.74 11.27 -3.54
C ARG A 20 11.70 12.13 -2.82
N ALA A 21 10.49 12.22 -3.39
CA ALA A 21 9.37 13.00 -2.85
C ALA A 21 8.45 12.20 -1.91
N LEU A 22 8.85 10.99 -1.49
CA LEU A 22 8.10 10.23 -0.49
C LEU A 22 8.19 10.91 0.88
N LEU A 23 7.07 10.90 1.61
CA LEU A 23 7.06 11.27 3.02
C LEU A 23 7.98 10.34 3.82
N PRO A 24 8.76 10.86 4.80
CA PRO A 24 9.59 10.02 5.66
C PRO A 24 8.78 8.93 6.36
N GLY A 25 7.57 9.25 6.85
CA GLY A 25 6.68 8.27 7.48
C GLY A 25 6.32 7.09 6.58
N THR A 26 6.01 7.37 5.30
CA THR A 26 5.77 6.33 4.29
C THR A 26 7.03 5.50 4.04
N ARG A 27 8.18 6.16 3.85
CA ARG A 27 9.46 5.48 3.59
C ARG A 27 9.83 4.54 4.73
N PHE A 28 9.78 5.02 5.96
CA PHE A 28 10.17 4.25 7.13
C PHE A 28 9.19 3.11 7.42
N ALA A 29 7.88 3.31 7.24
CA ALA A 29 6.90 2.23 7.39
C ALA A 29 7.15 1.08 6.40
N VAL A 30 7.43 1.41 5.13
CA VAL A 30 7.73 0.38 4.11
C VAL A 30 9.10 -0.27 4.36
N GLN A 31 10.12 0.49 4.75
CA GLN A 31 11.43 -0.06 5.12
C GLN A 31 11.35 -1.00 6.33
N ALA A 32 10.52 -0.68 7.33
CA ALA A 32 10.27 -1.57 8.46
C ALA A 32 9.67 -2.90 8.00
N TYR A 33 8.79 -2.89 6.99
CA TYR A 33 8.27 -4.13 6.43
C TYR A 33 9.34 -4.95 5.71
N LEU A 34 10.18 -4.32 4.90
CA LEU A 34 11.31 -5.00 4.24
C LEU A 34 12.26 -5.63 5.27
N GLN A 35 12.56 -4.89 6.35
CA GLN A 35 13.42 -5.40 7.41
C GLN A 35 12.77 -6.56 8.17
N PHE A 36 11.47 -6.46 8.49
CA PHE A 36 10.72 -7.53 9.14
C PHE A 36 10.78 -8.84 8.34
N VAL A 37 10.52 -8.78 7.03
CA VAL A 37 10.58 -9.96 6.16
C VAL A 37 12.00 -10.52 6.04
N ARG A 38 13.02 -9.65 6.11
CA ARG A 38 14.43 -10.06 6.06
C ARG A 38 14.91 -10.75 7.34
N GLU A 39 14.44 -10.30 8.51
CA GLU A 39 14.99 -10.71 9.81
C GLU A 39 14.15 -11.76 10.54
N LYS A 40 12.83 -11.79 10.32
CA LYS A 40 11.92 -12.68 11.05
C LYS A 40 11.89 -14.08 10.44
N SER A 41 11.26 -15.01 11.16
CA SER A 41 11.08 -16.36 10.65
C SER A 41 10.23 -16.37 9.37
N LEU A 42 10.40 -17.41 8.53
CA LEU A 42 9.60 -17.56 7.32
C LEU A 42 8.09 -17.58 7.63
N LEU A 43 7.68 -18.13 8.78
CA LEU A 43 6.28 -18.11 9.22
C LEU A 43 5.76 -16.70 9.44
N GLU A 44 6.52 -15.86 10.16
CA GLU A 44 6.14 -14.46 10.39
C GLU A 44 6.13 -13.66 9.09
N ALA A 45 7.14 -13.85 8.23
CA ALA A 45 7.22 -13.20 6.92
C ALA A 45 6.00 -13.52 6.05
N ILE A 46 5.63 -14.81 5.92
CA ILE A 46 4.43 -15.22 5.17
C ILE A 46 3.15 -14.72 5.86
N ALA A 47 3.03 -14.86 7.18
CA ALA A 47 1.86 -14.40 7.93
C ALA A 47 1.58 -12.90 7.75
N SER A 48 2.62 -12.07 7.62
CA SER A 48 2.48 -10.63 7.37
C SER A 48 1.86 -10.30 5.99
N SER A 49 1.81 -11.24 5.04
CA SER A 49 1.12 -11.07 3.76
C SER A 49 -0.40 -11.23 3.85
N LEU A 50 -0.91 -11.85 4.93
CA LEU A 50 -2.33 -12.22 5.07
C LEU A 50 -3.31 -11.04 5.11
N THR A 51 -2.84 -9.80 5.13
CA THR A 51 -3.69 -8.63 4.82
C THR A 51 -4.35 -8.73 3.45
N GLU A 52 -3.81 -9.54 2.53
CA GLU A 52 -4.38 -9.80 1.21
C GLU A 52 -5.75 -10.51 1.26
N LEU A 53 -6.08 -11.21 2.36
CA LEU A 53 -7.44 -11.73 2.60
C LEU A 53 -8.52 -10.63 2.59
N PHE A 54 -8.13 -9.38 2.89
CA PHE A 54 -9.04 -8.24 2.94
C PHE A 54 -9.04 -7.39 1.65
N ALA A 55 -8.09 -7.64 0.74
CA ALA A 55 -7.87 -6.81 -0.45
C ALA A 55 -9.04 -6.85 -1.45
N PRO A 56 -9.66 -8.00 -1.79
CA PRO A 56 -10.70 -8.03 -2.81
C PRO A 56 -11.92 -7.16 -2.47
N ASN A 57 -12.40 -7.25 -1.23
CA ASN A 57 -13.56 -6.49 -0.77
C ASN A 57 -13.33 -4.98 -0.77
N ILE A 58 -12.13 -4.54 -0.40
CA ILE A 58 -11.82 -3.12 -0.31
C ILE A 58 -11.49 -2.50 -1.67
N ILE A 59 -10.83 -3.26 -2.56
CA ILE A 59 -10.46 -2.78 -3.89
C ILE A 59 -11.70 -2.47 -4.72
N GLY A 60 -12.67 -3.39 -4.80
CA GLY A 60 -13.89 -3.17 -5.59
C GLY A 60 -14.68 -1.93 -5.14
N ARG A 61 -14.81 -1.75 -3.81
CA ARG A 61 -15.46 -0.56 -3.24
C ARG A 61 -14.70 0.73 -3.53
N ARG A 62 -13.36 0.70 -3.44
CA ARG A 62 -12.51 1.86 -3.71
C ARG A 62 -12.54 2.26 -5.18
N VAL A 63 -12.45 1.32 -6.12
CA VAL A 63 -12.51 1.60 -7.56
C VAL A 63 -13.84 2.25 -7.92
N ALA A 64 -14.96 1.66 -7.50
CA ALA A 64 -16.29 2.22 -7.74
C ALA A 64 -16.46 3.61 -7.11
N GLY A 65 -15.95 3.80 -5.88
CA GLY A 65 -15.96 5.09 -5.20
C GLY A 65 -15.13 6.15 -5.91
N MET A 66 -13.92 5.79 -6.38
CA MET A 66 -13.03 6.74 -7.06
C MET A 66 -13.64 7.23 -8.36
N LEU A 67 -14.15 6.32 -9.21
CA LEU A 67 -14.80 6.68 -10.48
C LEU A 67 -16.07 7.52 -10.30
N LYS A 68 -16.77 7.35 -9.18
CA LYS A 68 -17.99 8.10 -8.88
C LYS A 68 -17.71 9.52 -8.38
N HIS A 69 -16.62 9.71 -7.64
CA HIS A 69 -16.38 10.93 -6.86
C HIS A 69 -15.21 11.79 -7.34
N TYR A 70 -14.38 11.28 -8.26
CA TYR A 70 -13.26 12.03 -8.84
C TYR A 70 -13.34 11.96 -10.37
N ASP A 71 -13.79 13.04 -10.99
CA ASP A 71 -13.98 13.19 -12.44
C ASP A 71 -12.67 13.11 -13.25
N PHE A 72 -11.55 13.47 -12.62
CA PHE A 72 -10.21 13.34 -13.18
C PHE A 72 -9.65 11.90 -13.16
N VAL A 73 -10.35 10.93 -12.57
CA VAL A 73 -9.93 9.52 -12.54
C VAL A 73 -10.67 8.71 -13.58
N SER A 74 -9.93 8.05 -14.49
CA SER A 74 -10.52 7.21 -15.54
C SER A 74 -10.43 5.70 -15.21
N PRO A 75 -11.28 4.85 -15.83
CA PRO A 75 -11.15 3.39 -15.72
C PRO A 75 -9.77 2.88 -16.15
N GLU A 76 -9.19 3.45 -17.21
CA GLU A 76 -7.87 3.10 -17.71
C GLU A 76 -6.79 3.36 -16.64
N ALA A 77 -6.86 4.51 -15.95
CA ALA A 77 -5.96 4.84 -14.85
C ALA A 77 -6.03 3.80 -13.71
N LEU A 78 -7.20 3.21 -13.49
CA LEU A 78 -7.45 2.23 -12.44
C LEU A 78 -7.27 0.76 -12.87
N ALA A 79 -6.89 0.49 -14.12
CA ALA A 79 -6.75 -0.87 -14.66
C ALA A 79 -5.83 -1.79 -13.82
N TYR A 80 -4.87 -1.20 -13.08
CA TYR A 80 -4.06 -1.95 -12.12
C TYR A 80 -4.88 -2.67 -11.03
N PHE A 81 -5.93 -2.02 -10.52
CA PHE A 81 -6.74 -2.55 -9.44
C PHE A 81 -7.63 -3.72 -9.88
N GLU A 82 -8.06 -3.74 -11.15
CA GLU A 82 -8.85 -4.83 -11.71
C GLU A 82 -8.08 -6.16 -11.70
N HIS A 83 -6.79 -6.13 -12.05
CA HIS A 83 -5.94 -7.33 -12.02
C HIS A 83 -5.75 -7.87 -10.60
N ARG A 84 -5.59 -7.00 -9.59
CA ARG A 84 -5.40 -7.42 -8.19
C ARG A 84 -6.61 -8.15 -7.61
N LEU A 85 -7.81 -7.96 -8.14
CA LEU A 85 -9.00 -8.72 -7.75
C LEU A 85 -8.85 -10.22 -8.03
N THR A 86 -8.06 -10.59 -9.04
CA THR A 86 -7.83 -11.99 -9.43
C THR A 86 -6.54 -12.59 -8.87
N GLU A 87 -5.51 -11.77 -8.64
CA GLU A 87 -4.21 -12.21 -8.11
C GLU A 87 -4.26 -12.41 -6.59
N ALA A 88 -4.84 -11.46 -5.84
CA ALA A 88 -4.83 -11.50 -4.37
C ALA A 88 -5.45 -12.76 -3.74
N PRO A 89 -6.56 -13.34 -4.26
CA PRO A 89 -7.10 -14.58 -3.71
C PRO A 89 -6.09 -15.73 -3.75
N ARG A 90 -5.40 -15.92 -4.88
CA ARG A 90 -4.42 -17.01 -5.05
C ARG A 90 -3.25 -16.90 -4.08
N ASP A 91 -2.74 -15.69 -3.91
CA ASP A 91 -1.63 -15.42 -3.00
C ASP A 91 -2.05 -15.63 -1.54
N SER A 92 -3.28 -15.22 -1.21
CA SER A 92 -3.83 -15.38 0.14
C SER A 92 -4.15 -16.82 0.52
N ASP A 93 -4.58 -17.65 -0.44
CA ASP A 93 -4.87 -19.07 -0.21
C ASP A 93 -3.59 -19.83 0.15
N PHE A 94 -2.52 -19.64 -0.63
CA PHE A 94 -1.21 -20.23 -0.33
C PHE A 94 -0.70 -19.80 1.05
N ALA A 95 -0.72 -18.50 1.34
CA ALA A 95 -0.23 -17.97 2.61
C ALA A 95 -1.05 -18.51 3.80
N LEU A 96 -2.38 -18.60 3.65
CA LEU A 96 -3.26 -19.09 4.70
C LEU A 96 -3.03 -20.59 4.96
N ASP A 97 -2.91 -21.40 3.91
CA ASP A 97 -2.62 -22.82 4.05
C ASP A 97 -1.24 -23.07 4.66
N TYR A 98 -0.22 -22.33 4.23
CA TYR A 98 1.11 -22.40 4.83
C TYR A 98 1.05 -22.09 6.33
N VAL A 99 0.39 -21.00 6.71
CA VAL A 99 0.26 -20.57 8.10
C VAL A 99 -0.50 -21.62 8.93
N LYS A 100 -1.60 -22.18 8.41
CA LYS A 100 -2.36 -23.24 9.10
C LYS A 100 -1.53 -24.51 9.34
N GLN A 101 -0.65 -24.86 8.41
CA GLN A 101 0.22 -26.03 8.54
C GLN A 101 1.39 -25.81 9.52
N HIS A 102 1.95 -24.60 9.56
CA HIS A 102 3.20 -24.33 10.28
C HIS A 102 3.00 -23.64 11.65
N ALA A 103 1.84 -23.04 11.91
CA ALA A 103 1.47 -22.49 13.21
C ALA A 103 0.81 -23.55 14.12
N ASP A 104 1.54 -24.65 14.29
CA ASP A 104 1.13 -25.87 15.00
C ASP A 104 1.19 -25.77 16.53
N THR A 105 1.71 -24.67 17.09
CA THR A 105 1.70 -24.39 18.53
C THR A 105 1.04 -23.04 18.84
N VAL A 106 0.60 -22.88 20.10
CA VAL A 106 -0.01 -21.63 20.58
C VAL A 106 0.97 -20.45 20.44
N GLU A 107 2.26 -20.68 20.67
CA GLU A 107 3.31 -19.69 20.53
C GLU A 107 3.45 -19.25 19.08
N LYS A 108 3.47 -20.19 18.13
CA LYS A 108 3.54 -19.86 16.70
C LYS A 108 2.27 -19.15 16.22
N GLN A 109 1.10 -19.52 16.71
CA GLN A 109 -0.15 -18.80 16.42
C GLN A 109 -0.12 -17.36 16.96
N ALA A 110 0.51 -17.12 18.10
CA ALA A 110 0.73 -15.77 18.61
C ALA A 110 1.66 -14.96 17.69
N LEU A 111 2.73 -15.56 17.17
CA LEU A 111 3.61 -14.93 16.19
C LEU A 111 2.88 -14.54 14.90
N VAL A 112 2.02 -15.42 14.37
CA VAL A 112 1.18 -15.13 13.20
C VAL A 112 0.28 -13.91 13.43
N LYS A 113 -0.42 -13.86 14.57
CA LYS A 113 -1.28 -12.71 14.93
C LYS A 113 -0.46 -11.43 15.07
N ALA A 114 0.71 -11.51 15.70
CA ALA A 114 1.61 -10.37 15.85
C ALA A 114 2.14 -9.87 14.50
N ALA A 115 2.51 -10.77 13.58
CA ALA A 115 2.96 -10.42 12.24
C ALA A 115 1.84 -9.75 11.41
N LEU A 116 0.60 -10.25 11.50
CA LEU A 116 -0.54 -9.62 10.85
C LEU A 116 -0.86 -8.24 11.45
N HIS A 117 -0.82 -8.11 12.78
CA HIS A 117 -0.99 -6.83 13.46
C HIS A 117 0.09 -5.82 13.03
N PHE A 118 1.36 -6.24 13.00
CA PHE A 118 2.47 -5.44 12.51
C PHE A 118 2.23 -4.94 11.08
N LYS A 119 1.78 -5.81 10.17
CA LYS A 119 1.45 -5.40 8.80
C LYS A 119 0.34 -4.36 8.78
N CYS A 120 -0.72 -4.54 9.57
CA CYS A 120 -1.78 -3.54 9.69
C CYS A 120 -1.23 -2.19 10.20
N SER A 121 -0.32 -2.19 11.18
CA SER A 121 0.35 -0.97 11.66
C SER A 121 1.20 -0.29 10.57
N VAL A 122 1.89 -1.05 9.72
CA VAL A 122 2.63 -0.51 8.56
C VAL A 122 1.71 0.20 7.58
N LEU A 123 0.55 -0.39 7.27
CA LEU A 123 -0.44 0.23 6.39
C LEU A 123 -1.05 1.49 7.02
N TRP A 124 -1.33 1.43 8.32
CA TRP A 124 -1.89 2.54 9.07
C TRP A 124 -0.92 3.73 9.14
N ALA A 125 0.36 3.49 9.45
CA ALA A 125 1.38 4.54 9.53
C ALA A 125 1.58 5.30 8.21
N GLN A 126 1.42 4.61 7.07
CA GLN A 126 1.44 5.28 5.76
C GLN A 126 0.27 6.25 5.59
N LEU A 127 -0.92 5.87 6.05
CA LEU A 127 -2.11 6.72 5.99
C LEU A 127 -2.02 7.90 6.97
N ASP A 128 -1.49 7.68 8.18
CA ASP A 128 -1.26 8.77 9.15
C ASP A 128 -0.32 9.83 8.57
N ALA A 129 0.78 9.39 7.94
CA ALA A 129 1.73 10.30 7.29
C ALA A 129 1.07 11.12 6.17
N LEU A 130 0.27 10.47 5.32
CA LEU A 130 -0.46 11.14 4.24
C LEU A 130 -1.51 12.12 4.78
N HIS A 131 -2.24 11.74 5.83
CA HIS A 131 -3.26 12.58 6.45
C HIS A 131 -2.66 13.84 7.08
N LEU A 132 -1.56 13.68 7.83
CA LEU A 132 -0.84 14.80 8.44
C LEU A 132 -0.35 15.80 7.39
N ALA A 133 0.19 15.29 6.27
CA ALA A 133 0.78 16.11 5.23
C ALA A 133 -0.25 16.78 4.32
N TYR A 134 -1.30 16.07 3.90
CA TYR A 134 -2.18 16.51 2.81
C TYR A 134 -3.65 16.68 3.21
N VAL A 135 -4.01 16.50 4.48
CA VAL A 135 -5.40 16.69 4.97
C VAL A 135 -5.43 17.64 6.15
N ALA A 136 -4.97 17.19 7.32
CA ALA A 136 -4.97 17.98 8.54
C ALA A 136 -3.83 17.51 9.46
N PRO A 137 -2.98 18.42 9.98
CA PRO A 137 -3.01 19.88 9.84
C PRO A 137 -2.40 20.42 8.52
N GLY A 138 -1.94 19.57 7.61
CA GLY A 138 -1.33 20.00 6.33
C GLY A 138 0.16 20.31 6.44
N ILE A 139 0.87 19.61 7.33
CA ILE A 139 2.31 19.83 7.56
C ILE A 139 3.10 18.89 6.65
N VAL A 140 3.56 19.43 5.53
CA VAL A 140 4.33 18.70 4.51
C VAL A 140 5.83 18.72 4.87
N TRP A 141 6.48 17.56 4.78
CA TRP A 141 7.94 17.46 4.91
C TRP A 141 8.62 18.23 3.76
N PRO A 142 9.73 18.97 3.99
CA PRO A 142 10.33 19.84 2.97
C PRO A 142 10.57 19.19 1.59
N ASP A 143 11.05 17.94 1.59
CA ASP A 143 11.37 17.20 0.36
C ASP A 143 10.19 16.40 -0.21
N ALA A 144 9.08 16.29 0.53
CA ALA A 144 7.92 15.54 0.08
C ALA A 144 7.19 16.28 -1.04
N PHE A 145 6.39 15.54 -1.80
CA PHE A 145 5.63 16.08 -2.94
C PHE A 145 4.77 17.29 -2.54
N VAL A 146 4.82 18.35 -3.33
CA VAL A 146 3.96 19.54 -3.20
C VAL A 146 3.31 19.79 -4.56
N PRO A 147 1.95 19.74 -4.68
CA PRO A 147 1.27 19.88 -5.96
C PRO A 147 1.71 21.10 -6.78
N ASP A 148 1.76 22.29 -6.18
CA ASP A 148 2.11 23.53 -6.89
C ASP A 148 3.55 23.58 -7.40
N ARG A 149 4.45 22.81 -6.76
CA ARG A 149 5.88 22.75 -7.08
C ARG A 149 6.19 21.62 -8.06
N ASP A 150 5.56 20.47 -7.86
CA ASP A 150 5.99 19.19 -8.40
C ASP A 150 4.99 18.57 -9.38
N ALA A 151 3.73 19.02 -9.40
CA ALA A 151 2.85 18.69 -10.50
C ALA A 151 3.34 19.48 -11.73
N GLY A 152 3.79 18.76 -12.76
CA GLY A 152 4.04 19.40 -14.05
C GLY A 152 2.75 20.10 -14.45
N ARG A 153 2.79 21.41 -14.69
CA ARG A 153 1.61 22.17 -15.15
C ARG A 153 1.00 21.47 -16.36
N ALA A 154 -0.07 20.72 -16.14
CA ALA A 154 -0.88 20.13 -17.18
C ALA A 154 -2.34 20.52 -16.91
N ALA A 155 -2.83 21.40 -17.79
CA ALA A 155 -4.20 21.83 -18.03
C ALA A 155 -4.75 23.00 -17.19
N ALA A 156 -4.47 24.22 -17.65
CA ALA A 156 -5.55 25.06 -18.21
C ALA A 156 -5.42 25.03 -19.73
#